data_AF-A0A5Q2Q6G6-F1
#
_entry.id   AF-A0A5Q2Q6G6-F1
#
_cell.length_a   1.000
_cell.length_b   1.000
_cell.length_c   1.000
_cell.angle_alpha   90.00
_cell.angle_beta   90.00
_cell.angle_gamma   90.00
#
_symmetry.space_group_name_H-M   'P 1'
#
loop_
_entity.id
_entity.type
_entity.pdbx_description
1 polymer ?
#
loop_
_entity_poly.entity_id
_entity_poly.type
_entity_poly.pdbx_seq_one_letter_code
_entity_poly.pdbx_strand_id
1 'polypeptide(L)'
;MRRVPVNVLLVNSSARAEASTSRQIVAKVGEQFAASGAQLVSRDLAHSLPHVNEAWVQSGFTDPNDWTDAMRDAAGVSSQIVDEVMAADVLVLGVPIYNFGVPAAFKAWVDQVCRAGRTFRYTENGPEGLLKGKRAIVVVSSGGVPIDSPVDFATPHVRQVLNFIGITDIQVIGADGQMTGEGKVEAALEQAAAVA
;
A
#
# COMPACT_ATOMS: atom_id res chain seq x y z
N MET A 1 -10.53 -8.51 -30.40
CA MET A 1 -10.07 -7.43 -29.50
C MET A 1 -9.10 -8.02 -28.50
N ARG A 2 -7.85 -7.52 -28.40
CA ARG A 2 -6.93 -7.94 -27.32
C ARG A 2 -7.41 -7.29 -26.02
N ARG A 3 -7.64 -8.09 -24.97
CA ARG A 3 -7.89 -7.56 -23.61
C ARG A 3 -6.66 -6.77 -23.19
N VAL A 4 -6.87 -5.56 -22.67
CA VAL A 4 -5.79 -4.79 -22.02
C VAL A 4 -5.38 -5.59 -20.77
N PRO A 5 -4.08 -5.86 -20.56
CA PRO A 5 -3.62 -6.59 -19.38
C PRO A 5 -3.85 -5.75 -18.13
N VAL A 6 -4.24 -6.41 -17.03
CA VAL A 6 -4.39 -5.80 -15.70
C VAL A 6 -3.02 -5.36 -15.19
N ASN A 7 -2.91 -4.15 -14.63
CA ASN A 7 -1.69 -3.68 -13.98
C ASN A 7 -1.77 -3.91 -12.47
N VAL A 8 -0.75 -4.52 -11.90
CA VAL A 8 -0.69 -4.85 -10.46
C VAL A 8 0.55 -4.24 -9.85
N LEU A 9 0.36 -3.44 -8.80
CA LEU A 9 1.45 -2.88 -7.99
C LEU A 9 1.62 -3.72 -6.72
N LEU A 10 2.77 -4.38 -6.59
CA LEU A 10 3.18 -5.13 -5.41
C LEU A 10 4.04 -4.22 -4.52
N VAL A 11 3.57 -3.91 -3.31
CA VAL A 11 4.29 -3.07 -2.35
C VAL A 11 4.67 -3.89 -1.12
N ASN A 12 5.97 -4.03 -0.86
CA ASN A 12 6.48 -4.73 0.32
C ASN A 12 7.02 -3.74 1.34
N SER A 13 6.52 -3.80 2.58
CA SER A 13 6.96 -2.91 3.67
C SER A 13 7.70 -3.57 4.82
N SER A 14 7.88 -4.89 4.75
CA SER A 14 8.63 -5.62 5.77
C SER A 14 10.12 -5.28 5.71
N ALA A 15 10.71 -4.93 6.86
CA ALA A 15 12.16 -4.76 7.00
C ALA A 15 12.90 -6.12 6.94
N ARG A 16 12.21 -7.23 7.20
CA ARG A 16 12.73 -8.57 6.96
C ARG A 16 12.71 -8.81 5.46
N ALA A 17 13.83 -9.27 4.90
CA ALA A 17 13.93 -9.69 3.51
C ALA A 17 13.43 -11.15 3.37
N GLU A 18 14.33 -12.11 3.20
CA GLU A 18 13.99 -13.50 2.85
C GLU A 18 13.05 -14.20 3.84
N ALA A 19 13.22 -13.97 5.15
CA ALA A 19 12.43 -14.62 6.19
C ALA A 19 11.05 -13.96 6.44
N SER A 20 10.57 -13.08 5.55
CA SER A 20 9.33 -12.34 5.76
C SER A 20 8.10 -13.08 5.24
N THR A 21 7.20 -13.44 6.15
CA THR A 21 5.92 -14.08 5.83
C THR A 21 5.04 -13.23 4.91
N SER A 22 4.94 -11.93 5.17
CA SER A 22 4.14 -11.05 4.30
C SER A 22 4.72 -10.96 2.88
N ARG A 23 6.04 -10.93 2.72
CA ARG A 23 6.68 -10.93 1.38
C ARG A 23 6.39 -12.23 0.61
N GLN A 24 6.43 -13.37 1.28
CA GLN A 24 6.13 -14.67 0.68
C GLN A 24 4.68 -14.73 0.17
N ILE A 25 3.73 -14.24 0.97
CA ILE A 25 2.31 -14.21 0.58
C ILE A 25 2.07 -13.19 -0.55
N VAL A 26 2.68 -12.00 -0.50
CA VAL A 26 2.62 -11.02 -1.61
C VAL A 26 3.17 -11.61 -2.91
N ALA A 27 4.30 -12.31 -2.85
CA ALA A 27 4.86 -13.01 -4.01
C ALA A 27 3.88 -14.04 -4.57
N LYS A 28 3.23 -14.83 -3.68
CA LYS A 28 2.23 -15.82 -4.09
C LYS A 28 1.04 -15.19 -4.81
N VAL A 29 0.54 -14.05 -4.32
CA VAL A 29 -0.53 -13.28 -5.00
C VAL A 29 -0.03 -12.78 -6.36
N GLY A 30 1.19 -12.25 -6.43
CA GLY A 30 1.82 -11.80 -7.67
C GLY A 30 1.92 -12.91 -8.71
N GLU A 31 2.31 -14.12 -8.31
CA GLU A 31 2.35 -15.29 -9.20
C GLU A 31 0.97 -15.59 -9.83
N GLN A 32 -0.13 -15.48 -9.07
CA GLN A 32 -1.47 -15.71 -9.61
C GLN A 32 -1.86 -14.66 -10.65
N PHE A 33 -1.51 -13.40 -10.40
CA PHE A 33 -1.74 -12.34 -11.38
C PHE A 33 -0.84 -12.47 -12.62
N ALA A 34 0.43 -12.84 -12.46
CA ALA A 34 1.29 -13.12 -13.61
C ALA A 34 0.74 -14.28 -14.46
N ALA A 35 0.24 -15.34 -13.83
CA ALA A 35 -0.36 -16.48 -14.53
C ALA A 35 -1.63 -16.11 -15.32
N SER A 36 -2.37 -15.07 -14.91
CA SER A 36 -3.52 -14.54 -15.65
C SER A 36 -3.14 -13.53 -16.76
N GLY A 37 -1.85 -13.23 -16.91
CA GLY A 37 -1.32 -12.31 -17.93
C GLY A 37 -1.26 -10.84 -17.49
N ALA A 38 -1.35 -10.57 -16.19
CA ALA A 38 -1.21 -9.22 -15.64
C ALA A 38 0.24 -8.70 -15.76
N GLN A 39 0.40 -7.38 -15.83
CA GLN A 39 1.69 -6.71 -15.73
C GLN A 39 1.98 -6.39 -14.27
N LEU A 40 3.16 -6.77 -13.77
CA LEU A 40 3.54 -6.55 -12.39
C LEU A 40 4.58 -5.43 -12.27
N VAL A 41 4.34 -4.50 -11.35
CA VAL A 41 5.31 -3.51 -10.89
C VAL A 41 5.58 -3.78 -9.41
N SER A 42 6.85 -3.82 -9.02
CA SER A 42 7.25 -4.10 -7.64
C SER A 42 7.91 -2.89 -7.01
N ARG A 43 7.47 -2.53 -5.80
CA ARG A 43 8.10 -1.51 -4.96
C ARG A 43 8.48 -2.10 -3.60
N ASP A 44 9.77 -2.03 -3.29
CA ASP A 44 10.31 -2.45 -2.00
C ASP A 44 10.55 -1.22 -1.11
N LEU A 45 9.88 -1.19 0.05
CA LEU A 45 10.00 -0.11 1.03
C LEU A 45 10.98 -0.44 2.17
N ALA A 46 11.72 -1.55 2.11
CA ALA A 46 12.83 -1.80 3.04
C ALA A 46 13.95 -0.75 2.89
N HIS A 47 14.01 -0.06 1.75
CA HIS A 47 14.86 1.10 1.55
C HIS A 47 14.14 2.38 1.99
N SER A 48 14.89 3.30 2.59
CA SER A 48 14.33 4.52 3.16
C SER A 48 13.69 5.40 2.08
N LEU A 49 12.42 5.74 2.27
CA LEU A 49 11.76 6.84 1.57
C LEU A 49 12.00 8.14 2.35
N PRO A 50 12.09 9.30 1.67
CA PRO A 50 12.16 10.58 2.35
C PRO A 50 10.91 10.77 3.22
N HIS A 51 11.12 11.21 4.45
CA HIS A 51 10.04 11.62 5.32
C HIS A 51 9.47 12.97 4.87
N VAL A 52 8.22 13.24 5.24
CA VAL A 52 7.60 14.55 5.06
C VAL A 52 8.45 15.61 5.75
N ASN A 53 8.80 16.65 4.99
CA ASN A 53 9.49 17.83 5.47
C ASN A 53 8.75 19.10 5.01
N GLU A 54 9.25 20.27 5.40
CA GLU A 54 8.61 21.55 5.05
C GLU A 54 8.46 21.74 3.54
N ALA A 55 9.50 21.43 2.75
CA ALA A 55 9.44 21.55 1.29
C ALA A 55 8.35 20.64 0.68
N TRP A 56 8.20 19.42 1.19
CA TRP A 56 7.13 18.51 0.79
C TRP A 56 5.75 19.10 1.10
N VAL A 57 5.55 19.62 2.32
CA VAL A 57 4.28 20.23 2.74
C VAL A 57 3.96 21.44 1.86
N GLN A 58 4.90 22.36 1.68
CA GLN A 58 4.72 23.57 0.89
C GLN A 58 4.43 23.27 -0.59
N SER A 59 5.03 22.20 -1.14
CA SER A 59 4.73 21.76 -2.52
C SER A 59 3.26 21.37 -2.72
N GLY A 60 2.52 21.04 -1.66
CA GLY A 60 1.08 20.75 -1.71
C GLY A 60 0.18 21.98 -1.75
N PHE A 61 0.71 23.16 -1.42
CA PHE A 61 -0.03 24.43 -1.31
C PHE A 61 0.45 25.52 -2.27
N THR A 62 1.55 25.29 -2.98
CA THR A 62 2.17 26.25 -3.90
C THR A 62 1.96 25.83 -5.35
N ASP A 63 1.66 26.79 -6.24
CA ASP A 63 1.59 26.52 -7.69
C ASP A 63 2.90 25.88 -8.17
N PRO A 64 2.87 24.79 -8.96
CA PRO A 64 4.08 24.13 -9.45
C PRO A 64 5.06 25.05 -10.20
N ASN A 65 4.58 26.13 -10.82
CA ASN A 65 5.44 27.11 -11.50
C ASN A 65 6.27 27.95 -10.52
N ASP A 66 5.84 28.05 -9.26
CA ASP A 66 6.50 28.84 -8.20
C ASP A 66 7.33 27.95 -7.25
N TRP A 67 7.46 26.65 -7.53
CA TRP A 67 8.24 25.75 -6.68
C TRP A 67 9.72 26.13 -6.64
N THR A 68 10.29 26.05 -5.43
CA THR A 68 11.75 26.02 -5.24
C THR A 68 12.31 24.66 -5.68
N ASP A 69 13.64 24.55 -5.82
CA ASP A 69 14.28 23.26 -6.13
C ASP A 69 13.98 22.20 -5.06
N ALA A 70 14.01 22.57 -3.78
CA ALA A 70 13.66 21.66 -2.69
C ALA A 70 12.21 21.16 -2.78
N MET A 71 11.26 22.01 -3.21
CA MET A 71 9.86 21.60 -3.43
C MET A 71 9.76 20.66 -4.63
N ARG A 72 10.46 20.95 -5.73
CA ARG A 72 10.52 20.08 -6.92
C ARG A 72 11.06 18.70 -6.56
N ASP A 73 12.17 18.63 -5.83
CA ASP A 73 12.79 17.36 -5.42
C ASP A 73 11.84 16.54 -4.53
N ALA A 74 11.25 17.18 -3.52
CA ALA A 74 10.29 16.52 -2.63
C ALA A 74 9.02 16.04 -3.35
N ALA A 75 8.48 16.86 -4.27
CA ALA A 75 7.30 16.52 -5.06
C ALA A 75 7.60 15.48 -6.15
N GLY A 76 8.85 15.40 -6.63
CA GLY A 76 9.28 14.44 -7.63
C GLY A 76 9.17 13.00 -7.13
N VAL A 77 9.66 12.73 -5.92
CA VAL A 77 9.54 11.41 -5.27
C VAL A 77 8.07 11.02 -5.08
N SER A 78 7.27 11.96 -4.56
CA SER A 78 5.83 11.76 -4.39
C SER A 78 5.12 11.47 -5.72
N SER A 79 5.47 12.20 -6.78
CA SER A 79 4.85 12.03 -8.10
C SER A 79 5.13 10.65 -8.68
N GLN A 80 6.36 10.14 -8.58
CA GLN A 80 6.68 8.78 -9.04
C GLN A 80 5.84 7.72 -8.33
N ILE A 81 5.73 7.81 -7.00
CA ILE A 81 4.94 6.87 -6.20
C ILE A 81 3.43 6.97 -6.52
N VAL A 82 2.92 8.18 -6.65
CA VAL A 82 1.52 8.42 -7.02
C VAL A 82 1.23 7.86 -8.41
N ASP A 83 2.13 8.04 -9.37
CA ASP A 83 1.94 7.54 -10.74
C ASP A 83 1.93 6.01 -10.81
N GLU A 84 2.78 5.33 -10.02
CA GLU A 84 2.71 3.87 -9.85
C GLU A 84 1.34 3.42 -9.33
N VAL A 85 0.81 4.09 -8.31
CA VAL A 85 -0.50 3.79 -7.71
C VAL A 85 -1.65 4.08 -8.69
N MET A 86 -1.58 5.18 -9.42
CA MET A 86 -2.59 5.56 -10.41
C MET A 86 -2.64 4.58 -11.59
N ALA A 87 -1.48 4.08 -12.03
CA ALA A 87 -1.36 3.13 -13.13
C ALA A 87 -1.85 1.71 -12.79
N ALA A 88 -1.88 1.35 -11.50
CA ALA A 88 -2.31 0.03 -11.04
C ALA A 88 -3.83 -0.11 -10.99
N ASP A 89 -4.36 -1.21 -11.50
CA ASP A 89 -5.75 -1.63 -11.30
C ASP A 89 -5.92 -2.35 -9.95
N VAL A 90 -4.87 -3.07 -9.53
CA VAL A 90 -4.81 -3.81 -8.27
C VAL A 90 -3.57 -3.42 -7.47
N LEU A 91 -3.75 -3.10 -6.20
CA LEU A 91 -2.67 -2.90 -5.24
C LEU A 91 -2.56 -4.12 -4.34
N VAL A 92 -1.38 -4.74 -4.26
CA VAL A 92 -1.08 -5.81 -3.30
C VAL A 92 -0.10 -5.27 -2.28
N LEU A 93 -0.56 -5.07 -1.04
CA LEU A 93 0.18 -4.38 0.01
C LEU A 93 0.60 -5.37 1.11
N GLY A 94 1.90 -5.66 1.21
CA GLY A 94 2.47 -6.45 2.30
C GLY A 94 2.81 -5.56 3.51
N VAL A 95 2.02 -5.69 4.58
CA VAL A 95 2.08 -4.82 5.76
C VAL A 95 2.20 -5.66 7.05
N PRO A 96 3.42 -5.98 7.52
CA PRO A 96 3.57 -6.61 8.82
C PRO A 96 3.22 -5.64 9.95
N ILE A 97 2.68 -6.16 11.05
CA ILE A 97 2.45 -5.37 12.27
C ILE A 97 3.77 -5.27 13.03
N TYR A 98 4.27 -4.04 13.20
CA TYR A 98 5.38 -3.71 14.07
C TYR A 98 4.90 -2.78 15.18
N ASN A 99 5.05 -3.21 16.44
CA ASN A 99 4.63 -2.45 17.61
C ASN A 99 3.20 -1.91 17.47
N PHE A 100 2.24 -2.81 17.20
CA PHE A 100 0.80 -2.53 17.04
C PHE A 100 0.40 -1.72 15.79
N GLY A 101 1.35 -1.13 15.06
CA GLY A 101 1.09 -0.29 13.89
C GLY A 101 1.71 -0.81 12.59
N VAL A 102 1.53 -0.02 11.53
CA VAL A 102 2.19 -0.25 10.24
C VAL A 102 3.70 0.03 10.34
N PRO A 103 4.54 -0.55 9.47
CA PRO A 103 5.96 -0.20 9.42
C PRO A 103 6.15 1.28 9.11
N ALA A 104 7.17 1.92 9.70
CA ALA A 104 7.46 3.33 9.46
C ALA A 104 7.67 3.65 7.96
N ALA A 105 8.29 2.73 7.21
CA ALA A 105 8.46 2.87 5.77
C ALA A 105 7.12 2.80 5.00
N PHE A 106 6.16 2.00 5.46
CA PHE A 106 4.81 2.01 4.90
C PHE A 106 4.12 3.35 5.16
N LYS A 107 4.25 3.90 6.37
CA LYS A 107 3.73 5.23 6.68
C LYS A 107 4.37 6.31 5.81
N ALA A 108 5.69 6.27 5.59
CA ALA A 108 6.36 7.18 4.67
C ALA A 108 5.82 7.03 3.23
N TRP A 109 5.56 5.81 2.77
CA TRP A 109 4.92 5.58 1.46
C TRP A 109 3.50 6.15 1.41
N VAL A 110 2.68 5.95 2.44
CA VAL A 110 1.34 6.55 2.56
C VAL A 110 1.41 8.07 2.45
N ASP A 111 2.39 8.70 3.12
CA ASP A 111 2.58 10.14 3.02
C ASP A 111 2.85 10.57 1.57
N GLN A 112 3.69 9.83 0.85
CA GLN A 112 3.97 10.13 -0.56
C GLN A 112 2.76 9.90 -1.48
N VAL A 113 1.87 8.94 -1.17
CA VAL A 113 0.67 8.62 -1.96
C VAL A 113 -0.45 9.64 -1.77
N CYS A 114 -0.65 10.14 -0.55
CA CYS A 114 -1.76 11.04 -0.21
C CYS A 114 -1.45 12.48 -0.67
N ARG A 115 -1.83 12.81 -1.91
CA ARG A 115 -1.62 14.13 -2.53
C ARG A 115 -2.94 14.74 -2.99
N ALA A 116 -3.25 15.92 -2.48
CA ALA A 116 -4.42 16.70 -2.89
C ALA A 116 -4.33 17.02 -4.39
N GLY A 117 -5.46 16.91 -5.10
CA GLY A 117 -5.54 17.07 -6.55
C GLY A 117 -5.00 15.89 -7.36
N ARG A 118 -4.43 14.86 -6.72
CA ARG A 118 -3.89 13.67 -7.40
C ARG A 118 -4.61 12.39 -6.97
N THR A 119 -4.60 12.07 -5.67
CA THR A 119 -5.22 10.84 -5.13
C THR A 119 -6.48 11.11 -4.31
N PHE A 120 -6.64 12.34 -3.83
CA PHE A 120 -7.87 12.84 -3.24
C PHE A 120 -8.05 14.33 -3.58
N ARG A 121 -9.23 14.90 -3.31
CA ARG A 121 -9.48 16.34 -3.34
C ARG A 121 -10.37 16.78 -2.19
N TYR A 122 -10.34 18.05 -1.82
CA TYR A 122 -11.33 18.61 -0.91
C TYR A 122 -12.56 19.09 -1.66
N THR A 123 -13.73 18.86 -1.07
CA THR A 123 -15.04 19.34 -1.54
C THR A 123 -15.78 20.00 -0.38
N GLU A 124 -16.93 20.62 -0.65
CA GLU A 124 -17.79 21.18 0.39
C GLU A 124 -18.25 20.14 1.42
N ASN A 125 -18.30 18.86 1.03
CA ASN A 125 -18.70 17.74 1.88
C ASN A 125 -17.52 17.03 2.57
N GLY A 126 -16.31 17.61 2.48
CA GLY A 126 -15.07 17.00 2.97
C GLY A 126 -14.23 16.36 1.86
N PRO A 127 -13.22 15.54 2.23
CA PRO A 127 -12.32 14.92 1.27
C PRO A 127 -13.03 13.85 0.42
N GLU A 128 -12.75 13.83 -0.88
CA GLU A 128 -13.20 12.83 -1.84
C GLU A 128 -11.99 12.12 -2.46
N GLY A 129 -11.95 10.79 -2.34
CA GLY A 129 -10.95 9.95 -2.99
C GLY A 129 -11.13 9.86 -4.51
N LEU A 130 -10.02 9.89 -5.25
CA LEU A 130 -10.02 9.93 -6.72
C LEU A 130 -9.73 8.58 -7.38
N LEU A 131 -9.23 7.60 -6.63
CA LEU A 131 -8.75 6.31 -7.16
C LEU A 131 -9.85 5.23 -7.19
N LYS A 132 -11.00 5.58 -7.78
CA LYS A 132 -12.18 4.69 -7.85
C LYS A 132 -11.98 3.53 -8.84
N GLY A 133 -12.70 2.43 -8.62
CA GLY A 133 -12.70 1.26 -9.51
C GLY A 133 -11.46 0.36 -9.44
N LYS A 134 -10.60 0.57 -8.43
CA LYS A 134 -9.42 -0.25 -8.15
C LYS A 134 -9.70 -1.23 -7.02
N ARG A 135 -8.93 -2.32 -6.97
CA ARG A 135 -8.94 -3.31 -5.88
C ARG A 135 -7.66 -3.23 -5.06
N ALA A 136 -7.76 -3.41 -3.76
CA ALA A 136 -6.62 -3.59 -2.86
C ALA A 136 -6.67 -4.95 -2.18
N ILE A 137 -5.53 -5.65 -2.14
CA ILE A 137 -5.30 -6.87 -1.39
C ILE A 137 -4.23 -6.55 -0.35
N VAL A 138 -4.63 -6.52 0.92
CA VAL A 138 -3.77 -6.17 2.04
C VAL A 138 -3.34 -7.45 2.74
N VAL A 139 -2.07 -7.80 2.59
CA VAL A 139 -1.45 -8.95 3.25
C VAL A 139 -0.91 -8.49 4.60
N VAL A 140 -1.56 -8.88 5.68
CA VAL A 140 -1.18 -8.51 7.05
C VAL A 140 -0.53 -9.70 7.73
N SER A 141 0.67 -9.50 8.30
CA SER A 141 1.36 -10.55 9.05
C SER A 141 1.72 -10.06 10.45
N SER A 142 1.52 -10.89 11.47
CA SER A 142 1.73 -10.49 12.86
C SER A 142 2.26 -11.64 13.71
N GLY A 143 3.17 -11.31 14.63
CA GLY A 143 3.68 -12.28 15.61
C GLY A 143 2.61 -12.71 16.61
N GLY A 144 1.88 -11.75 17.19
CA GLY A 144 0.90 -12.07 18.24
C GLY A 144 -0.27 -11.10 18.36
N VAL A 145 -0.31 -10.03 17.56
CA VAL A 145 -1.49 -9.16 17.47
C VAL A 145 -2.49 -9.80 16.51
N PRO A 146 -3.68 -10.22 16.97
CA PRO A 146 -4.70 -10.73 16.08
C PRO A 146 -5.24 -9.60 15.21
N ILE A 147 -5.50 -9.90 13.94
CA ILE A 147 -6.05 -8.91 12.98
C ILE A 147 -7.43 -8.46 13.45
N ASP A 148 -7.71 -7.15 13.33
CA ASP A 148 -8.96 -6.51 13.76
C ASP A 148 -9.26 -6.59 15.27
N SER A 149 -8.28 -7.01 16.07
CA SER A 149 -8.38 -6.89 17.52
C SER A 149 -8.29 -5.42 17.98
N PRO A 150 -8.72 -5.08 19.21
CA PRO A 150 -8.62 -3.71 19.73
C PRO A 150 -7.19 -3.12 19.79
N VAL A 151 -6.16 -3.96 19.67
CA VAL A 151 -4.75 -3.55 19.66
C VAL A 151 -4.10 -3.65 18.27
N ASP A 152 -4.88 -3.96 17.23
CA ASP A 152 -4.47 -3.84 15.84
C ASP A 152 -4.75 -2.41 15.34
N PHE A 153 -3.73 -1.56 15.36
CA PHE A 153 -3.82 -0.23 14.76
C PHE A 153 -3.34 -0.21 13.31
N ALA A 154 -2.78 -1.31 12.80
CA ALA A 154 -2.21 -1.38 11.47
C ALA A 154 -3.31 -1.59 10.42
N THR A 155 -4.10 -2.65 10.56
CA THR A 155 -5.14 -3.00 9.58
C THR A 155 -6.20 -1.90 9.41
N PRO A 156 -6.80 -1.34 10.47
CA PRO A 156 -7.75 -0.23 10.31
C PRO A 156 -7.10 1.03 9.71
N HIS A 157 -5.83 1.31 10.01
CA HIS A 157 -5.11 2.42 9.37
C HIS A 157 -4.99 2.22 7.86
N VAL A 158 -4.58 1.04 7.40
CA VAL A 158 -4.46 0.75 5.96
C VAL A 158 -5.84 0.87 5.27
N ARG A 159 -6.90 0.30 5.88
CA ARG A 159 -8.26 0.45 5.33
C ARG A 159 -8.70 1.91 5.27
N GLN A 160 -8.42 2.70 6.30
CA GLN A 160 -8.76 4.11 6.34
C GLN A 160 -8.07 4.89 5.22
N VAL A 161 -6.77 4.66 5.00
CA VAL A 161 -5.99 5.31 3.94
C VAL A 161 -6.53 4.94 2.56
N LEU A 162 -6.79 3.66 2.31
CA LEU A 162 -7.32 3.18 1.03
C LEU A 162 -8.70 3.78 0.73
N ASN A 163 -9.61 3.77 1.71
CA ASN A 163 -10.92 4.41 1.57
C ASN A 163 -10.80 5.92 1.33
N PHE A 164 -9.88 6.60 2.03
CA PHE A 164 -9.65 8.03 1.89
C PHE A 164 -9.22 8.41 0.46
N ILE A 165 -8.36 7.61 -0.19
CA ILE A 165 -7.95 7.83 -1.58
C ILE A 165 -8.94 7.24 -2.61
N GLY A 166 -10.03 6.61 -2.16
CA GLY A 166 -11.14 6.16 -3.02
C GLY A 166 -11.12 4.68 -3.43
N ILE A 167 -10.22 3.89 -2.85
CA ILE A 167 -10.14 2.44 -3.07
C ILE A 167 -10.97 1.74 -2.00
N THR A 168 -12.17 1.27 -2.38
CA THR A 168 -13.15 0.70 -1.45
C THR A 168 -13.28 -0.82 -1.55
N ASP A 169 -12.84 -1.43 -2.66
CA ASP A 169 -12.74 -2.89 -2.79
C ASP A 169 -11.44 -3.35 -2.13
N ILE A 170 -11.53 -3.73 -0.85
CA ILE A 170 -10.38 -4.08 -0.01
C ILE A 170 -10.56 -5.51 0.51
N GLN A 171 -9.68 -6.41 0.10
CA GLN A 171 -9.53 -7.75 0.68
C GLN A 171 -8.35 -7.76 1.65
N VAL A 172 -8.53 -8.36 2.83
CA VAL A 172 -7.43 -8.61 3.77
C VAL A 172 -7.09 -10.10 3.76
N ILE A 173 -5.80 -10.42 3.58
CA ILE A 173 -5.25 -11.77 3.73
C ILE A 173 -4.40 -11.76 5.00
N GLY A 174 -4.83 -12.52 6.01
CA GLY A 174 -4.27 -12.48 7.35
C GLY A 174 -3.36 -13.65 7.70
N ALA A 175 -2.13 -13.35 8.11
CA ALA A 175 -1.14 -14.28 8.64
C ALA A 175 -0.67 -13.85 10.04
N ASP A 176 -1.60 -13.64 10.96
CA ASP A 176 -1.37 -13.34 12.38
C ASP A 176 -1.13 -14.60 13.23
N GLY A 177 -0.83 -14.41 14.52
CA GLY A 177 -0.64 -15.50 15.49
C GLY A 177 0.64 -16.32 15.35
N GLN A 178 1.62 -15.84 14.59
CA GLN A 178 2.82 -16.63 14.23
C GLN A 178 3.67 -17.07 15.44
N MET A 179 3.56 -16.40 16.58
CA MET A 179 4.30 -16.67 17.82
C MET A 179 3.40 -17.18 18.95
N THR A 180 2.10 -17.38 18.70
CA THR A 180 1.12 -17.80 19.73
C THR A 180 0.65 -19.24 19.57
N GLY A 181 1.17 -19.98 18.58
CA GLY A 181 0.71 -21.33 18.23
C GLY A 181 -0.56 -21.37 17.36
N GLU A 182 -1.14 -20.21 17.08
CA GLU A 182 -2.35 -20.02 16.25
C GLU A 182 -2.00 -19.44 14.87
N GLY A 183 -0.79 -19.73 14.37
CA GLY A 183 -0.26 -19.12 13.16
C GLY A 183 -1.09 -19.45 11.93
N LYS A 184 -1.55 -18.42 11.22
CA LYS A 184 -2.45 -18.57 10.06
C LYS A 184 -1.76 -18.54 8.69
N VAL A 185 -0.46 -18.86 8.64
CA VAL A 185 0.35 -18.72 7.42
C VAL A 185 -0.14 -19.60 6.28
N GLU A 186 -0.48 -20.85 6.57
CA GLU A 186 -0.97 -21.80 5.56
C GLU A 186 -2.30 -21.34 4.95
N ALA A 187 -3.29 -20.99 5.79
CA ALA A 187 -4.56 -20.42 5.35
C ALA A 187 -4.37 -19.14 4.52
N ALA A 188 -3.41 -18.29 4.87
CA ALA A 188 -3.09 -17.10 4.10
C ALA A 188 -2.51 -17.42 2.71
N LEU A 189 -1.70 -18.47 2.60
CA LEU A 189 -1.16 -18.95 1.31
C LEU A 189 -2.25 -19.57 0.43
N GLU A 190 -3.19 -20.31 1.02
CA GLU A 190 -4.37 -20.82 0.31
C GLU A 190 -5.24 -19.68 -0.23
N GLN A 191 -5.53 -18.68 0.60
CA GLN A 191 -6.26 -17.49 0.17
C GLN A 191 -5.52 -16.77 -0.96
N ALA A 192 -4.19 -16.62 -0.85
CA ALA A 192 -3.35 -15.99 -1.86
C ALA A 192 -3.37 -16.74 -3.20
N ALA A 193 -3.49 -18.07 -3.17
CA ALA A 193 -3.62 -18.89 -4.37
C ALA A 193 -4.99 -18.75 -5.06
N ALA A 194 -6.01 -18.24 -4.35
CA ALA A 194 -7.39 -18.13 -4.84
C ALA A 194 -7.81 -16.70 -5.25
N VAL A 195 -6.86 -15.76 -5.36
CA VAL A 195 -7.15 -14.33 -5.57
C VAL A 195 -7.49 -13.96 -7.02
N ALA A 196 -7.07 -14.78 -7.98
CA ALA A 196 -7.19 -14.56 -9.43
C ALA A 196 -8.39 -15.28 -10.04
#